data_AF-A0AB94IVJ7-F1
#
_entry.id   AF-A0AB94IVJ7-F1
#
_cell.length_a   1.000
_cell.length_b   1.000
_cell.length_c   1.000
_cell.angle_alpha   90.00
_cell.angle_beta   90.00
_cell.angle_gamma   90.00
#
_symmetry.space_group_name_H-M   'P 1'
#
loop_
_entity.id
_entity.type
_entity.pdbx_description
1 polymer ?
#
loop_
_entity_poly.entity_id
_entity_poly.type
_entity_poly.pdbx_seq_one_letter_code
_entity_poly.pdbx_strand_id
1 'polypeptide(L)'
;MGLAALLALWLAGAAFAVDEQGLPDKAKLSANRMRFDSTTGDFLAEGEVLITADGLTVRAPRGSGNVPRREAAFDSGVTASGTWMGDAVDLRAGRLTLNFAEAPACRLQDGVKGAVGTMGLDADRLTLIGAGGVGSPTEEDQQTKFWIVGAHRLEDRSRGLTFGADSIEGVLREGALASMTAKDRVWVRGRPKQSGEPVSINGDHALYSLQRGSVVLSGRVVAVQGGRTLRSDSIVYFPDQNRVEALGGITRNESGTVSADRAEITIDLKRERRK
;
A
#
# COMPACT_ATOMS: atom_id res chain seq x y z
N MET A 1 5.94 37.95 14.38
CA MET A 1 7.12 37.07 14.35
C MET A 1 6.93 36.03 15.44
N GLY A 2 6.39 34.86 15.10
CA GLY A 2 6.14 33.79 16.08
C GLY A 2 7.40 32.95 16.26
N LEU A 3 7.87 32.80 17.50
CA LEU A 3 8.91 31.85 17.86
C LEU A 3 8.40 30.43 17.52
N ALA A 4 9.09 29.70 16.65
CA ALA A 4 8.90 28.27 16.51
C ALA A 4 9.33 27.60 17.82
N ALA A 5 8.41 26.90 18.49
CA ALA A 5 8.73 26.09 19.65
C ALA A 5 9.28 24.74 19.15
N LEU A 6 10.59 24.51 19.32
CA LEU A 6 11.22 23.23 19.05
C LEU A 6 11.27 22.44 20.36
N LEU A 7 10.42 21.42 20.52
CA LEU A 7 10.55 20.49 21.64
C LEU A 7 11.41 19.32 21.17
N ALA A 8 12.67 19.29 21.61
CA ALA A 8 13.47 18.08 21.58
C ALA A 8 13.09 17.25 22.81
N LEU A 9 12.16 16.30 22.67
CA LEU A 9 11.96 15.29 23.71
C LEU A 9 13.16 14.35 23.72
N TRP A 10 14.00 14.49 24.74
CA TRP A 10 14.96 13.47 25.12
C TRP A 10 14.21 12.43 25.96
N LEU A 11 14.03 11.22 25.42
CA LEU A 11 13.64 10.05 26.22
C LEU A 11 14.84 9.61 27.05
N ALA A 12 15.25 10.41 28.02
CA ALA A 12 16.29 10.04 28.99
C ALA A 12 15.61 9.36 30.18
N GLY A 13 15.53 8.04 30.15
CA GLY A 13 15.39 7.24 31.36
C GLY A 13 16.68 7.32 32.17
N ALA A 14 16.56 7.56 33.48
CA ALA A 14 17.70 7.68 34.37
C ALA A 14 18.55 6.40 34.42
N ALA A 15 19.85 6.58 34.16
CA ALA A 15 21.02 5.84 34.66
C ALA A 15 21.06 4.30 34.61
N PHE A 16 22.06 3.80 33.87
CA PHE A 16 22.65 2.45 33.85
C PHE A 16 21.84 1.33 33.20
N ALA A 17 21.95 1.20 31.88
CA ALA A 17 22.22 -0.08 31.21
C ALA A 17 22.60 0.20 29.75
N VAL A 18 23.47 -0.65 29.23
CA VAL A 18 24.06 -0.56 27.89
C VAL A 18 22.97 -0.55 26.82
N ASP A 19 23.15 0.36 25.88
CA ASP A 19 22.34 0.60 24.69
C ASP A 19 22.35 -0.67 23.80
N GLU A 20 21.27 -1.46 23.82
CA GLU A 20 21.17 -2.72 23.06
C GLU A 20 19.80 -2.96 22.40
N GLN A 21 18.96 -1.92 22.28
CA GLN A 21 17.61 -2.08 21.73
C GLN A 21 17.29 -0.91 20.80
N GLY A 22 17.44 -1.14 19.49
CA GLY A 22 17.15 -0.20 18.41
C GLY A 22 15.68 0.20 18.33
N LEU A 23 15.25 1.02 19.27
CA LEU A 23 14.03 1.81 19.24
C LEU A 23 14.29 3.08 18.39
N PRO A 24 13.25 3.76 17.86
CA PRO A 24 13.37 5.12 17.36
C PRO A 24 14.06 6.01 18.40
N ASP A 25 15.37 6.21 18.29
CA ASP A 25 16.11 7.00 19.28
C ASP A 25 15.66 8.47 19.28
N LYS A 26 15.00 8.94 18.21
CA LYS A 26 14.73 10.37 17.99
C LYS A 26 13.46 10.61 17.17
N ALA A 27 12.31 10.70 17.83
CA ALA A 27 11.16 11.41 17.26
C ALA A 27 11.28 12.92 17.56
N LYS A 28 11.14 13.76 16.54
CA LYS A 28 11.12 15.22 16.68
C LYS A 28 9.74 15.75 16.32
N LEU A 29 9.22 16.64 17.15
CA LEU A 29 7.95 17.35 16.93
C LEU A 29 8.20 18.86 17.03
N SER A 30 7.74 19.61 16.04
CA SER A 30 7.72 21.08 16.09
C SER A 30 6.38 21.62 15.60
N ALA A 31 5.94 22.72 16.18
CA ALA A 31 4.74 23.46 15.78
C ALA A 31 4.79 24.90 16.33
N ASN A 32 3.84 25.74 15.90
CA ASN A 32 3.67 27.10 16.43
C ASN A 32 3.22 27.08 17.89
N ARG A 33 2.35 26.12 18.26
CA ARG A 33 1.88 25.93 19.63
C ARG A 33 1.86 24.45 19.97
N MET A 34 2.32 24.13 21.17
CA MET A 34 2.28 22.78 21.70
C MET A 34 1.80 22.76 23.15
N ARG A 35 1.08 21.70 23.52
CA ARG A 35 0.75 21.33 24.90
C ARG A 35 1.19 19.88 25.11
N PHE A 36 1.84 19.63 26.24
CA PHE A 36 2.26 18.29 26.65
C PHE A 36 1.83 18.06 28.10
N ASP A 37 1.15 16.93 28.35
CA ASP A 37 0.86 16.45 29.70
C ASP A 37 1.89 15.37 30.05
N SER A 38 2.80 15.66 30.98
CA SER A 38 3.83 14.72 31.39
C SER A 38 3.31 13.55 32.23
N THR A 39 2.09 13.64 32.75
CA THR A 39 1.47 12.58 33.55
C THR A 39 0.90 11.50 32.64
N THR A 40 0.18 11.91 31.59
CA THR A 40 -0.45 10.97 30.65
C THR A 40 0.41 10.68 29.42
N GLY A 41 1.35 11.57 29.11
CA GLY A 41 2.15 11.55 27.89
C GLY A 41 1.41 12.07 26.65
N ASP A 42 0.25 12.68 26.81
CA ASP A 42 -0.52 13.24 25.70
C ASP A 42 0.08 14.55 25.19
N PHE A 43 0.04 14.76 23.88
CA PHE A 43 0.40 16.03 23.27
C PHE A 43 -0.67 16.55 22.31
N LEU A 44 -0.72 17.87 22.18
CA LEU A 44 -1.46 18.60 21.15
C LEU A 44 -0.51 19.58 20.49
N ALA A 45 -0.54 19.64 19.16
CA ALA A 45 0.29 20.53 18.35
C ALA A 45 -0.58 21.25 17.31
N GLU A 46 -0.37 22.56 17.17
CA GLU A 46 -1.14 23.40 16.25
C GLU A 46 -0.23 24.38 15.51
N GLY A 47 -0.49 24.55 14.22
CA GLY A 47 0.21 25.45 13.32
C GLY A 47 1.55 24.88 12.86
N GLU A 48 1.70 24.64 11.55
CA GLU A 48 2.92 24.11 10.93
C GLU A 48 3.51 22.90 11.67
N VAL A 49 2.65 21.92 12.00
CA VAL A 49 3.08 20.71 12.69
C VAL A 49 3.99 19.92 11.76
N LEU A 50 5.18 19.58 12.26
CA LEU A 50 6.17 18.73 11.61
C LEU A 50 6.59 17.64 12.59
N ILE A 51 6.37 16.37 12.23
CA ILE A 51 6.89 15.21 12.93
C ILE A 51 7.95 14.53 12.07
N THR A 52 9.08 14.18 12.67
CA THR A 52 10.09 13.31 12.06
C THR A 52 10.36 12.13 12.98
N ALA A 53 10.12 10.90 12.51
CA ALA A 53 10.36 9.66 13.24
C ALA A 53 10.72 8.53 12.25
N ASP A 54 11.79 7.78 12.51
CA ASP A 54 12.19 6.61 11.70
C ASP A 54 12.25 6.84 10.19
N GLY A 55 12.79 8.01 9.80
CA GLY A 55 12.89 8.41 8.39
C GLY A 55 11.57 8.89 7.76
N LEU A 56 10.44 8.76 8.46
CA LEU A 56 9.17 9.36 8.08
C LEU A 56 9.14 10.82 8.53
N THR A 57 8.74 11.70 7.63
CA THR A 57 8.41 13.10 7.92
C THR A 57 6.95 13.37 7.59
N VAL A 58 6.21 13.91 8.56
CA VAL A 58 4.80 14.28 8.40
C VAL A 58 4.62 15.77 8.64
N ARG A 59 3.88 16.43 7.75
CA ARG A 59 3.43 17.81 7.92
C ARG A 59 1.91 17.87 7.97
N ALA A 60 1.37 18.69 8.86
CA ALA A 60 -0.06 18.95 8.96
C ALA A 60 -0.33 20.29 9.67
N PRO A 61 -1.55 20.85 9.56
CA PRO A 61 -1.95 22.03 10.34
C PRO A 61 -2.10 21.75 11.84
N ARG A 62 -2.47 20.52 12.21
CA ARG A 62 -2.72 20.08 13.59
C ARG A 62 -2.34 18.63 13.77
N GLY A 63 -1.91 18.28 14.98
CA GLY A 63 -1.62 16.91 15.37
C GLY A 63 -1.86 16.68 16.85
N SER A 64 -2.16 15.45 17.21
CA SER A 64 -2.28 14.99 18.59
C SER A 64 -1.64 13.62 18.73
N GLY A 65 -1.42 13.17 19.95
CA GLY A 65 -0.90 11.83 20.16
C GLY A 65 -0.54 11.55 21.60
N ASN A 66 0.06 10.39 21.81
CA ASN A 66 0.50 9.91 23.12
C ASN A 66 1.88 9.27 22.99
N VAL A 67 2.84 9.77 23.76
CA VAL A 67 4.24 9.32 23.69
C VAL A 67 4.40 7.89 24.21
N PRO A 68 3.90 7.50 25.40
CA PRO A 68 3.96 6.12 25.89
C PRO A 68 3.32 5.09 24.94
N ARG A 69 2.16 5.42 24.36
CA ARG A 69 1.44 4.57 23.40
C ARG A 69 2.04 4.59 22.00
N ARG A 70 2.97 5.51 21.72
CA ARG A 70 3.64 5.67 20.42
C ARG A 70 2.66 5.95 19.29
N GLU A 71 1.70 6.83 19.56
CA GLU A 71 0.63 7.16 18.63
C GLU A 71 0.65 8.64 18.25
N ALA A 72 0.35 8.93 16.99
CA ALA A 72 0.11 10.28 16.51
C ALA A 72 -1.05 10.29 15.51
N ALA A 73 -1.87 11.33 15.55
CA ALA A 73 -3.01 11.54 14.67
C ALA A 73 -3.01 12.97 14.12
N PHE A 74 -3.41 13.11 12.86
CA PHE A 74 -3.48 14.36 12.13
C PHE A 74 -4.79 14.43 11.36
N ASP A 75 -5.55 15.50 11.56
CA ASP A 75 -6.96 15.56 11.17
C ASP A 75 -7.26 16.32 9.88
N SER A 76 -6.24 16.93 9.25
CA SER A 76 -6.42 17.69 8.02
C SER A 76 -5.12 17.85 7.25
N GLY A 77 -5.19 17.92 5.91
CA GLY A 77 -4.12 18.45 5.05
C GLY A 77 -2.76 17.82 5.28
N VAL A 78 -2.71 16.49 5.36
CA VAL A 78 -1.50 15.75 5.71
C VAL A 78 -0.63 15.55 4.48
N THR A 79 0.68 15.79 4.62
CA THR A 79 1.69 15.27 3.71
C THR A 79 2.69 14.40 4.48
N ALA A 80 2.90 13.18 4.02
CA ALA A 80 3.85 12.23 4.60
C ALA A 80 4.91 11.87 3.55
N SER A 81 6.19 12.02 3.89
CA SER A 81 7.31 11.81 2.97
C SER A 81 8.50 11.17 3.68
N GLY A 82 9.36 10.47 2.94
CA GLY A 82 10.57 9.84 3.48
C GLY A 82 10.47 8.33 3.39
N THR A 83 10.65 7.63 4.51
CA THR A 83 10.55 6.15 4.54
C THR A 83 9.55 5.70 5.59
N TRP A 84 8.71 4.72 5.24
CA TRP A 84 7.91 3.95 6.18
C TRP A 84 8.46 2.52 6.21
N MET A 85 9.13 2.17 7.31
CA MET A 85 9.63 0.80 7.53
C MET A 85 10.52 0.29 6.38
N GLY A 86 11.37 1.17 5.86
CA GLY A 86 12.27 0.90 4.73
C GLY A 86 11.70 1.25 3.36
N ASP A 87 10.39 1.28 3.19
CA ASP A 87 9.76 1.64 1.92
C ASP A 87 9.66 3.16 1.75
N ALA A 88 10.08 3.68 0.60
CA ALA A 88 9.93 5.10 0.30
C ALA A 88 8.45 5.51 0.28
N VAL A 89 8.10 6.67 0.84
CA VAL A 89 6.74 7.21 0.82
C VAL A 89 6.75 8.67 0.39
N ASP A 90 5.76 9.03 -0.42
CA ASP A 90 5.36 10.41 -0.70
C ASP A 90 3.84 10.42 -0.88
N LEU A 91 3.12 10.77 0.18
CA LEU A 91 1.69 10.61 0.31
C LEU A 91 1.04 11.91 0.77
N ARG A 92 -0.17 12.16 0.26
CA ARG A 92 -1.06 13.22 0.71
C ARG A 92 -2.41 12.62 1.09
N ALA A 93 -3.00 13.11 2.17
CA ALA A 93 -4.31 12.69 2.62
C ALA A 93 -5.04 13.76 3.46
N GLY A 94 -6.35 13.61 3.62
CA GLY A 94 -7.09 14.42 4.57
C GLY A 94 -6.70 14.10 6.01
N ARG A 95 -6.57 12.81 6.36
CA ARG A 95 -6.20 12.37 7.71
C ARG A 95 -5.11 11.32 7.71
N LEU A 96 -4.34 11.27 8.80
CA LEU A 96 -3.32 10.26 9.06
C LEU A 96 -3.33 9.84 10.53
N THR A 97 -3.23 8.54 10.78
CA THR A 97 -2.92 7.96 12.09
C THR A 97 -1.67 7.10 11.98
N LEU A 98 -0.74 7.31 12.90
CA LEU A 98 0.49 6.56 13.07
C LEU A 98 0.45 5.82 14.40
N ASN A 99 0.88 4.57 14.38
CA ASN A 99 1.19 3.79 15.57
C ASN A 99 2.54 3.10 15.33
N PHE A 100 3.49 3.32 16.24
CA PHE A 100 4.86 2.77 16.18
C PHE A 100 5.11 1.68 17.25
N ALA A 101 4.05 1.05 17.75
CA ALA A 101 4.15 -0.11 18.62
C ALA A 101 4.42 -1.38 17.79
N GLU A 102 4.21 -2.56 18.38
CA GLU A 102 4.28 -3.83 17.65
C GLU A 102 3.31 -3.83 16.46
N ALA A 103 3.78 -4.29 15.29
CA ALA A 103 3.09 -4.17 14.01
C ALA A 103 2.76 -2.71 13.64
N PRO A 104 3.79 -1.87 13.38
CA PRO A 104 3.62 -0.45 13.17
C PRO A 104 2.68 -0.20 12.00
N ALA A 105 1.80 0.78 12.18
CA ALA A 105 0.69 1.07 11.28
C ALA A 105 0.66 2.54 10.86
N CYS A 106 0.52 2.76 9.55
CA CYS A 106 0.29 4.06 8.94
C CYS A 106 -1.05 4.03 8.20
N ARG A 107 -2.04 4.78 8.69
CA ARG A 107 -3.42 4.77 8.17
C ARG A 107 -3.78 6.14 7.63
N LEU A 108 -3.97 6.24 6.31
CA LEU A 108 -4.38 7.46 5.61
C LEU A 108 -5.83 7.35 5.14
N GLN A 109 -6.57 8.45 5.25
CA GLN A 109 -8.00 8.51 4.91
C GLN A 109 -8.38 9.86 4.28
N ASP A 110 -9.61 9.92 3.77
CA ASP A 110 -10.23 11.08 3.13
C ASP A 110 -9.49 11.50 1.86
N GLY A 111 -9.23 10.52 1.00
CA GLY A 111 -8.56 10.71 -0.28
C GLY A 111 -7.05 10.66 -0.12
N VAL A 112 -6.44 9.56 -0.54
CA VAL A 112 -5.02 9.28 -0.49
C VAL A 112 -4.44 9.35 -1.89
N LYS A 113 -3.41 10.18 -2.09
CA LYS A 113 -2.71 10.31 -3.37
C LYS A 113 -1.21 10.32 -3.16
N GLY A 114 -0.47 9.63 -4.03
CA GLY A 114 0.98 9.64 -3.97
C GLY A 114 1.62 8.32 -4.39
N ALA A 115 2.69 7.94 -3.70
CA ALA A 115 3.42 6.71 -3.96
C ALA A 115 3.95 6.05 -2.66
N VAL A 116 4.04 4.71 -2.70
CA VAL A 116 4.75 3.87 -1.74
C VAL A 116 5.68 2.96 -2.52
N GLY A 117 6.99 3.09 -2.31
CA GLY A 117 8.02 2.47 -3.14
C GLY A 117 7.82 2.81 -4.63
N THR A 118 7.65 1.78 -5.45
CA THR A 118 7.38 1.90 -6.90
C THR A 118 5.89 1.98 -7.23
N MET A 119 5.02 1.79 -6.24
CA MET A 119 3.56 1.78 -6.41
C MET A 119 3.01 3.21 -6.36
N GLY A 120 2.36 3.66 -7.44
CA GLY A 120 1.58 4.89 -7.43
C GLY A 120 0.13 4.63 -7.00
N LEU A 121 -0.48 5.54 -6.25
CA LEU A 121 -1.84 5.38 -5.74
C LEU A 121 -2.71 6.64 -5.81
N ASP A 122 -3.99 6.42 -6.07
CA ASP A 122 -5.14 7.31 -5.86
C ASP A 122 -6.28 6.46 -5.28
N ALA A 123 -6.69 6.71 -4.04
CA ALA A 123 -7.68 5.89 -3.33
C ALA A 123 -8.42 6.67 -2.23
N ASP A 124 -9.45 6.09 -1.65
CA ASP A 124 -10.16 6.72 -0.51
C ASP A 124 -9.42 6.51 0.82
N ARG A 125 -8.85 5.32 1.02
CA ARG A 125 -8.10 4.94 2.24
C ARG A 125 -6.94 4.01 1.90
N LEU A 126 -5.83 4.19 2.62
CA LEU A 126 -4.66 3.32 2.60
C LEU A 126 -4.27 2.96 4.04
N THR A 127 -4.02 1.69 4.29
CA THR A 127 -3.35 1.21 5.51
C THR A 127 -2.06 0.52 5.09
N LEU A 128 -0.94 0.92 5.69
CA LEU A 128 0.35 0.24 5.59
C LEU A 128 0.67 -0.36 6.96
N ILE A 129 1.02 -1.64 6.99
CA ILE A 129 1.55 -2.33 8.15
C ILE A 129 2.96 -2.77 7.77
N GLY A 130 3.96 -2.16 8.40
CA GLY A 130 5.34 -2.60 8.20
C GLY A 130 5.58 -3.93 8.92
N ALA A 131 6.54 -4.70 8.43
CA ALA A 131 7.04 -5.83 9.17
C ALA A 131 8.19 -5.36 10.08
N GLY A 132 8.03 -5.63 11.38
CA GLY A 132 8.93 -5.14 12.44
C GLY A 132 8.17 -4.45 13.57
N GLY A 133 7.81 -5.21 14.59
CA GLY A 133 7.79 -4.70 15.96
C GLY A 133 9.24 -4.56 16.48
N VAL A 134 9.39 -4.18 17.75
CA VAL A 134 10.70 -4.02 18.40
C VAL A 134 11.45 -5.36 18.39
N GLY A 135 12.42 -5.53 17.49
CA GLY A 135 13.25 -6.73 17.33
C GLY A 135 13.94 -6.79 15.95
N SER A 136 15.11 -7.43 15.86
CA SER A 136 15.86 -7.55 14.60
C SER A 136 15.03 -8.28 13.54
N PRO A 137 14.67 -7.63 12.41
CA PRO A 137 13.92 -8.28 11.36
C PRO A 137 14.76 -9.40 10.74
N THR A 138 14.17 -10.59 10.55
CA THR A 138 14.78 -11.59 9.67
C THR A 138 14.61 -11.16 8.20
N GLU A 139 15.46 -11.62 7.29
CA GLU A 139 15.37 -11.23 5.86
C GLU A 139 14.01 -11.59 5.21
N GLU A 140 13.26 -12.56 5.74
CA GLU A 140 11.90 -12.88 5.30
C GLU A 140 10.83 -11.88 5.82
N ASP A 141 11.16 -11.11 6.86
CA ASP A 141 10.29 -10.14 7.55
C ASP A 141 10.37 -8.71 7.00
N GLN A 142 10.91 -8.46 5.79
CA GLN A 142 10.87 -7.11 5.19
C GLN A 142 9.71 -6.97 4.20
N GLN A 143 8.49 -7.21 4.70
CA GLN A 143 7.27 -7.15 3.92
C GLN A 143 6.31 -6.09 4.47
N THR A 144 6.07 -5.03 3.71
CA THR A 144 5.00 -4.09 4.04
C THR A 144 3.69 -4.63 3.49
N LYS A 145 2.76 -4.97 4.39
CA LYS A 145 1.40 -5.30 4.00
C LYS A 145 0.61 -4.02 3.80
N PHE A 146 -0.30 -4.02 2.84
CA PHE A 146 -1.17 -2.88 2.61
C PHE A 146 -2.61 -3.30 2.36
N TRP A 147 -3.52 -2.40 2.74
CA TRP A 147 -4.95 -2.48 2.44
C TRP A 147 -5.41 -1.15 1.89
N ILE A 148 -6.11 -1.21 0.76
CA ILE A 148 -6.71 -0.05 0.10
C ILE A 148 -8.20 -0.25 0.03
N VAL A 149 -8.94 0.81 0.32
CA VAL A 149 -10.40 0.88 0.10
C VAL A 149 -10.66 2.00 -0.89
N GLY A 150 -11.52 1.73 -1.87
CA GLY A 150 -11.85 2.64 -2.96
C GLY A 150 -10.61 2.96 -3.79
N ALA A 151 -10.00 1.94 -4.40
CA ALA A 151 -8.83 2.11 -5.26
C ALA A 151 -9.24 2.67 -6.63
N HIS A 152 -9.16 3.99 -6.79
CA HIS A 152 -9.41 4.66 -8.06
C HIS A 152 -8.26 4.45 -9.05
N ARG A 153 -7.03 4.26 -8.55
CA ARG A 153 -5.86 3.90 -9.34
C ARG A 153 -4.76 3.34 -8.44
N LEU A 154 -4.31 2.13 -8.70
CA LEU A 154 -3.06 1.57 -8.20
C LEU A 154 -2.16 1.26 -9.40
N GLU A 155 -0.97 1.81 -9.45
CA GLU A 155 -0.04 1.67 -10.57
C GLU A 155 1.22 0.92 -10.13
N ASP A 156 1.49 -0.24 -10.75
CA ASP A 156 2.80 -0.88 -10.72
C ASP A 156 3.58 -0.43 -11.96
N ARG A 157 4.36 0.64 -11.78
CA ARG A 157 5.14 1.28 -12.84
C ARG A 157 6.17 0.35 -13.44
N SER A 158 6.74 -0.55 -12.64
CA SER A 158 7.78 -1.49 -13.09
C SER A 158 7.25 -2.52 -14.10
N ARG A 159 5.95 -2.78 -14.05
CA ARG A 159 5.24 -3.75 -14.90
C ARG A 159 4.32 -3.12 -15.93
N GLY A 160 4.13 -1.80 -15.89
CA GLY A 160 3.17 -1.11 -16.76
C GLY A 160 1.73 -1.53 -16.50
N LEU A 161 1.42 -1.88 -15.25
CA LEU A 161 0.09 -2.31 -14.83
C LEU A 161 -0.60 -1.22 -14.04
N THR A 162 -1.89 -1.08 -14.26
CA THR A 162 -2.75 -0.22 -13.46
C THR A 162 -4.01 -0.98 -13.09
N PHE A 163 -4.46 -0.81 -11.85
CA PHE A 163 -5.58 -1.51 -11.27
C PHE A 163 -6.53 -0.52 -10.61
N GLY A 164 -7.80 -0.90 -10.50
CA GLY A 164 -8.74 -0.30 -9.56
C GLY A 164 -9.77 -1.33 -9.10
N ALA A 165 -10.30 -1.12 -7.91
CA ALA A 165 -11.22 -2.02 -7.21
C ALA A 165 -11.78 -1.34 -5.95
N ASP A 166 -12.83 -1.90 -5.36
CA ASP A 166 -13.36 -1.39 -4.09
C ASP A 166 -12.45 -1.75 -2.91
N SER A 167 -11.80 -2.91 -2.97
CA SER A 167 -10.81 -3.31 -1.98
C SER A 167 -9.61 -4.00 -2.61
N ILE A 168 -8.42 -3.70 -2.08
CA ILE A 168 -7.17 -4.36 -2.44
C ILE A 168 -6.40 -4.68 -1.16
N GLU A 169 -5.96 -5.93 -1.03
CA GLU A 169 -4.99 -6.35 -0.03
C GLU A 169 -3.73 -6.82 -0.75
N GLY A 170 -2.56 -6.38 -0.32
CA GLY A 170 -1.32 -6.78 -0.96
C GLY A 170 -0.09 -6.64 -0.10
N VAL A 171 1.03 -6.98 -0.72
CA VAL A 171 2.34 -7.00 -0.09
C VAL A 171 3.36 -6.30 -0.99
N LEU A 172 4.14 -5.42 -0.38
CA LEU A 172 5.36 -4.88 -0.94
C LEU A 172 6.56 -5.68 -0.43
N ARG A 173 7.56 -5.87 -1.30
CA ARG A 173 8.89 -6.39 -0.96
C ARG A 173 9.91 -5.44 -1.56
N GLU A 174 10.78 -4.89 -0.72
CA GLU A 174 11.82 -3.94 -1.15
C GLU A 174 11.23 -2.78 -2.00
N GLY A 175 10.10 -2.22 -1.56
CA GLY A 175 9.39 -1.15 -2.28
C GLY A 175 8.69 -1.56 -3.58
N ALA A 176 8.73 -2.83 -3.98
CA ALA A 176 8.05 -3.33 -5.18
C ALA A 176 6.77 -4.11 -4.84
N LEU A 177 5.75 -3.98 -5.68
CA LEU A 177 4.51 -4.75 -5.53
C LEU A 177 4.79 -6.24 -5.81
N ALA A 178 4.73 -7.07 -4.76
CA ALA A 178 5.04 -8.50 -4.85
C ALA A 178 3.80 -9.33 -5.17
N SER A 179 2.69 -9.04 -4.50
CA SER A 179 1.40 -9.70 -4.72
C SER A 179 0.24 -8.84 -4.24
N MET A 180 -0.94 -9.09 -4.78
CA MET A 180 -2.18 -8.53 -4.23
C MET A 180 -3.41 -9.32 -4.66
N THR A 181 -4.48 -9.19 -3.87
CA THR A 181 -5.84 -9.59 -4.20
C THR A 181 -6.72 -8.36 -4.26
N ALA A 182 -7.44 -8.18 -5.35
CA ALA A 182 -8.42 -7.11 -5.54
C ALA A 182 -9.83 -7.72 -5.61
N LYS A 183 -10.82 -7.02 -5.04
CA LYS A 183 -12.22 -7.46 -5.00
C LYS A 183 -13.17 -6.31 -5.28
N ASP A 184 -14.25 -6.67 -5.97
CA ASP A 184 -15.39 -5.87 -6.36
C ASP A 184 -15.03 -4.73 -7.31
N ARG A 185 -15.78 -4.63 -8.43
CA ARG A 185 -15.57 -3.64 -9.51
C ARG A 185 -14.11 -3.57 -9.97
N VAL A 186 -13.50 -4.74 -10.15
CA VAL A 186 -12.09 -4.83 -10.51
C VAL A 186 -11.91 -4.46 -11.97
N TRP A 187 -10.95 -3.58 -12.23
CA TRP A 187 -10.44 -3.34 -13.57
C TRP A 187 -8.93 -3.32 -13.58
N VAL A 188 -8.36 -3.78 -14.67
CA VAL A 188 -6.92 -3.91 -14.91
C VAL A 188 -6.62 -3.34 -16.28
N ARG A 189 -5.59 -2.51 -16.35
CA ARG A 189 -5.03 -2.01 -17.61
C ARG A 189 -3.57 -2.40 -17.70
N GLY A 190 -3.24 -3.14 -18.74
CA GLY A 190 -1.86 -3.47 -19.10
C GLY A 190 -1.37 -2.59 -20.24
N ARG A 191 -0.23 -1.95 -20.05
CA ARG A 191 0.51 -1.27 -21.12
C ARG A 191 1.71 -2.12 -21.52
N PRO A 192 1.77 -2.59 -22.78
CA PRO A 192 2.89 -3.37 -23.25
C PRO A 192 4.19 -2.56 -23.15
N LYS A 193 5.29 -3.19 -22.73
CA LYS A 193 6.62 -2.55 -22.70
C LYS A 193 7.21 -2.31 -24.09
N GLN A 194 6.71 -3.04 -25.09
CA GLN A 194 7.09 -2.94 -26.50
C GLN A 194 5.88 -2.47 -27.34
N SER A 195 6.00 -2.40 -28.67
CA SER A 195 4.86 -2.09 -29.53
C SER A 195 3.71 -3.09 -29.30
N GLY A 196 2.50 -2.56 -29.12
CA GLY A 196 1.32 -3.38 -28.89
C GLY A 196 0.14 -2.55 -28.40
N GLU A 197 -1.06 -3.03 -28.69
CA GLU A 197 -2.30 -2.43 -28.19
C GLU A 197 -2.43 -2.68 -26.68
N PRO A 198 -2.80 -1.65 -25.89
CA PRO A 198 -3.12 -1.82 -24.48
C PRO A 198 -4.25 -2.82 -24.26
N VAL A 199 -4.17 -3.56 -23.15
CA VAL A 199 -5.22 -4.47 -22.72
C VAL A 199 -5.99 -3.81 -21.59
N SER A 200 -7.33 -3.85 -21.66
CA SER A 200 -8.21 -3.47 -20.57
C SER A 200 -9.06 -4.67 -20.19
N ILE A 201 -9.08 -5.04 -18.90
CA ILE A 201 -9.79 -6.21 -18.40
C ILE A 201 -10.65 -5.78 -17.21
N ASN A 202 -11.93 -6.13 -17.21
CA ASN A 202 -12.84 -5.91 -16.09
C ASN A 202 -13.29 -7.25 -15.52
N GLY A 203 -13.56 -7.32 -14.22
CA GLY A 203 -14.08 -8.50 -13.53
C GLY A 203 -14.49 -8.21 -12.09
N ASP A 204 -14.81 -9.25 -11.33
CA ASP A 204 -15.21 -9.13 -9.91
C ASP A 204 -14.03 -9.32 -8.96
N HIS A 205 -13.04 -10.14 -9.32
CA HIS A 205 -11.85 -10.42 -8.52
C HIS A 205 -10.58 -10.42 -9.38
N ALA A 206 -9.45 -10.04 -8.78
CA ALA A 206 -8.14 -10.27 -9.37
C ALA A 206 -7.09 -10.72 -8.35
N LEU A 207 -6.18 -11.58 -8.79
CA LEU A 207 -4.98 -12.00 -8.07
C LEU A 207 -3.76 -11.66 -8.91
N TYR A 208 -2.89 -10.79 -8.39
CA TYR A 208 -1.60 -10.47 -8.98
C TYR A 208 -0.47 -11.16 -8.22
N SER A 209 0.49 -11.73 -8.95
CA SER A 209 1.72 -12.28 -8.40
C SER A 209 2.90 -11.93 -9.28
N LEU A 210 3.86 -11.20 -8.71
CA LEU A 210 5.13 -10.90 -9.38
C LEU A 210 5.90 -12.19 -9.70
N GLN A 211 5.94 -13.14 -8.76
CA GLN A 211 6.62 -14.43 -8.94
C GLN A 211 6.07 -15.24 -10.11
N ARG A 212 4.74 -15.24 -10.30
CA ARG A 212 4.10 -15.94 -11.44
C ARG A 212 4.07 -15.10 -12.71
N GLY A 213 4.39 -13.81 -12.62
CA GLY A 213 4.38 -12.87 -13.74
C GLY A 213 2.99 -12.68 -14.37
N SER A 214 1.91 -12.90 -13.61
CA SER A 214 0.55 -12.93 -14.13
C SER A 214 -0.47 -12.24 -13.22
N VAL A 215 -1.59 -11.84 -13.84
CA VAL A 215 -2.82 -11.41 -13.17
C VAL A 215 -3.91 -12.39 -13.54
N VAL A 216 -4.51 -13.05 -12.56
CA VAL A 216 -5.70 -13.89 -12.76
C VAL A 216 -6.92 -13.06 -12.43
N LEU A 217 -7.87 -12.95 -13.35
CA LEU A 217 -9.15 -12.31 -13.12
C LEU A 217 -10.28 -13.34 -13.15
N SER A 218 -11.30 -13.13 -12.34
CA SER A 218 -12.51 -13.95 -12.33
C SER A 218 -13.77 -13.14 -12.05
N GLY A 219 -14.91 -13.73 -12.41
CA GLY A 219 -16.24 -13.14 -12.27
C GLY A 219 -16.56 -12.20 -13.43
N ARG A 220 -17.37 -12.70 -14.38
CA ARG A 220 -17.89 -11.95 -15.55
C ARG A 220 -16.79 -11.14 -16.26
N VAL A 221 -15.68 -11.80 -16.56
CA VAL A 221 -14.50 -11.12 -17.06
C VAL A 221 -14.72 -10.68 -18.51
N VAL A 222 -14.40 -9.41 -18.79
CA VAL A 222 -14.41 -8.83 -20.13
C VAL A 222 -13.05 -8.22 -20.41
N ALA A 223 -12.30 -8.79 -21.35
CA ALA A 223 -11.02 -8.27 -21.83
C ALA A 223 -11.19 -7.61 -23.20
N VAL A 224 -10.59 -6.44 -23.39
CA VAL A 224 -10.58 -5.68 -24.64
C VAL A 224 -9.15 -5.34 -25.03
N GLN A 225 -8.76 -5.65 -26.27
CA GLN A 225 -7.43 -5.36 -26.82
C GLN A 225 -7.54 -5.08 -28.33
N GLY A 226 -7.11 -3.90 -28.78
CA GLY A 226 -7.16 -3.53 -30.21
C GLY A 226 -8.54 -3.69 -30.85
N GLY A 227 -9.61 -3.34 -30.12
CA GLY A 227 -11.01 -3.51 -30.56
C GLY A 227 -11.57 -4.93 -30.45
N ARG A 228 -10.74 -5.95 -30.17
CA ARG A 228 -11.19 -7.33 -29.95
C ARG A 228 -11.68 -7.48 -28.51
N THR A 229 -12.79 -8.20 -28.33
CA THR A 229 -13.39 -8.46 -27.01
C THR A 229 -13.41 -9.95 -26.72
N LEU A 230 -12.98 -10.35 -25.52
CA LEU A 230 -13.03 -11.71 -25.00
C LEU A 230 -13.85 -11.71 -23.70
N ARG A 231 -14.83 -12.62 -23.59
CA ARG A 231 -15.65 -12.81 -22.38
C ARG A 231 -15.41 -14.21 -21.81
N SER A 232 -15.27 -14.30 -20.49
CA SER A 232 -15.02 -15.57 -19.79
C SER A 232 -15.37 -15.43 -18.31
N ASP A 233 -15.62 -16.54 -17.63
CA ASP A 233 -15.71 -16.54 -16.17
C ASP A 233 -14.35 -16.30 -15.51
N SER A 234 -13.26 -16.70 -16.18
CA SER A 234 -11.89 -16.49 -15.70
C SER A 234 -10.89 -16.31 -16.85
N ILE A 235 -9.91 -15.44 -16.61
CA ILE A 235 -8.81 -15.15 -17.54
C ILE A 235 -7.49 -15.07 -16.76
N VAL A 236 -6.40 -15.50 -17.41
CA VAL A 236 -5.03 -15.19 -16.99
C VAL A 236 -4.44 -14.17 -17.97
N TYR A 237 -3.93 -13.07 -17.44
CA TYR A 237 -3.19 -12.06 -18.19
C TYR A 237 -1.70 -12.17 -17.87
N PHE A 238 -0.87 -12.26 -18.89
CA PHE A 238 0.60 -12.25 -18.84
C PHE A 238 1.13 -10.93 -19.40
N PRO A 239 1.42 -9.93 -18.56
CA PRO A 239 1.74 -8.57 -19.00
C PRO A 239 3.00 -8.47 -19.86
N ASP A 240 4.05 -9.20 -19.50
CA ASP A 240 5.33 -9.19 -20.23
C ASP A 240 5.20 -9.73 -21.65
N GLN A 241 4.22 -10.60 -21.88
CA GLN A 241 3.97 -11.27 -23.16
C GLN A 241 2.78 -10.64 -23.90
N ASN A 242 2.16 -9.63 -23.29
CA ASN A 242 0.90 -9.02 -23.72
C ASN A 242 -0.18 -10.05 -24.10
N ARG A 243 -0.23 -11.17 -23.36
CA ARG A 243 -1.04 -12.35 -23.69
C ARG A 243 -2.19 -12.53 -22.71
N VAL A 244 -3.38 -12.80 -23.24
CA VAL A 244 -4.60 -13.07 -22.49
C VAL A 244 -5.05 -14.50 -22.78
N GLU A 245 -5.24 -15.31 -21.75
CA GLU A 245 -5.71 -16.70 -21.84
C GLU A 245 -7.03 -16.85 -21.09
N ALA A 246 -8.08 -17.36 -21.75
CA ALA A 246 -9.32 -17.72 -21.06
C ALA A 246 -9.16 -19.11 -20.39
N LEU A 247 -9.61 -19.22 -19.14
CA LEU A 247 -9.69 -20.48 -18.42
C LEU A 247 -11.13 -21.00 -18.52
N GLY A 248 -11.37 -21.99 -19.39
CA GLY A 248 -12.68 -22.61 -19.62
C GLY A 248 -12.90 -22.98 -21.10
N GLY A 249 -13.81 -23.91 -21.37
CA GLY A 249 -14.09 -24.42 -22.71
C GLY A 249 -14.60 -23.34 -23.66
N ILE A 250 -13.87 -23.09 -24.75
CA ILE A 250 -14.18 -22.08 -25.76
C ILE A 250 -15.46 -22.48 -26.50
N THR A 251 -16.58 -21.79 -26.29
CA THR A 251 -17.71 -21.82 -27.23
C THR A 251 -17.58 -20.62 -28.17
N ARG A 252 -17.26 -20.90 -29.44
CA ARG A 252 -17.32 -19.90 -30.52
C ARG A 252 -18.77 -19.75 -30.97
N ASN A 253 -19.29 -18.52 -31.03
CA ASN A 253 -20.42 -18.21 -31.89
C ASN A 253 -19.93 -17.58 -33.21
N GLU A 254 -20.73 -17.67 -34.26
CA GLU A 254 -20.40 -17.21 -35.62
C GLU A 254 -20.19 -15.69 -35.73
N SER A 255 -20.51 -14.92 -34.66
CA SER A 255 -20.29 -13.47 -34.58
C SER A 255 -18.89 -13.04 -34.08
N GLY A 256 -17.99 -14.00 -33.83
CA GLY A 256 -16.63 -13.71 -33.34
C GLY A 256 -16.56 -13.43 -31.84
N THR A 257 -17.64 -13.68 -31.08
CA THR A 257 -17.63 -13.67 -29.62
C THR A 257 -17.21 -15.05 -29.12
N VAL A 258 -16.20 -15.07 -28.24
CA VAL A 258 -15.78 -16.27 -27.50
C VAL A 258 -16.33 -16.16 -26.08
N SER A 259 -17.08 -17.18 -25.64
CA SER A 259 -17.58 -17.37 -24.27
C SER A 259 -16.98 -18.65 -23.70
N ALA A 260 -16.76 -18.72 -22.39
CA ALA A 260 -16.27 -19.91 -21.71
C ALA A 260 -17.07 -20.15 -20.41
N ASP A 261 -17.50 -21.39 -20.19
CA ASP A 261 -18.22 -21.82 -18.98
C ASP A 261 -17.23 -22.31 -17.90
N ARG A 262 -17.36 -21.69 -16.71
CA ARG A 262 -16.97 -22.06 -15.34
C ARG A 262 -15.68 -22.86 -15.12
N ALA A 263 -14.74 -22.24 -14.41
CA ALA A 263 -13.66 -22.92 -13.69
C ALA A 263 -13.66 -22.51 -12.21
N GLU A 264 -13.71 -23.48 -11.31
CA GLU A 264 -13.51 -23.29 -9.86
C GLU A 264 -12.01 -23.43 -9.57
N ILE A 265 -11.37 -22.38 -9.03
CA ILE A 265 -9.96 -22.42 -8.67
C ILE A 265 -9.85 -22.68 -7.16
N THR A 266 -9.43 -23.90 -6.79
CA THR A 266 -8.89 -24.17 -5.46
C THR A 266 -7.39 -23.94 -5.51
N ILE A 267 -6.91 -22.87 -4.86
CA ILE A 267 -5.47 -22.63 -4.71
C ILE A 267 -5.00 -23.38 -3.47
N ASP A 268 -4.32 -24.52 -3.65
CA ASP A 268 -3.68 -25.20 -2.53
C ASP A 268 -2.36 -24.49 -2.17
N LEU A 269 -2.36 -23.85 -0.99
CA LEU A 269 -1.22 -23.14 -0.42
C LEU A 269 -0.33 -24.10 0.36
N LYS A 270 0.22 -25.15 -0.26
CA LYS A 270 1.31 -25.94 0.35
C LYS A 270 2.44 -26.29 -0.61
N ARG A 271 3.59 -25.69 -0.28
CA ARG A 271 4.99 -26.14 -0.42
C ARG A 271 5.35 -26.97 -1.66
N GLU A 272 6.35 -26.46 -2.39
CA GLU A 272 7.56 -27.25 -2.60
C GLU A 272 8.80 -26.41 -2.28
N ARG A 273 9.47 -26.77 -1.18
CA ARG A 273 10.92 -26.63 -1.09
C ARG A 273 11.48 -27.70 -2.02
N ARG A 274 12.32 -27.32 -2.99
CA ARG A 274 13.25 -28.26 -3.60
C ARG A 274 14.68 -27.84 -3.32
N LYS A 275 15.45 -28.92 -3.09
CA LYS A 275 16.76 -29.05 -2.45
C LYS A 275 17.84 -28.14 -3.01
#